data_AF-A0A6A4J5E1-F1
#
_entry.id   AF-A0A6A4J5E1-F1
#
_cell.length_a   1.000
_cell.length_b   1.000
_cell.length_c   1.000
_cell.angle_alpha   90.00
_cell.angle_beta   90.00
_cell.angle_gamma   90.00
#
_symmetry.space_group_name_H-M   'P 1'
#
loop_
_entity.id
_entity.type
_entity.pdbx_description
1 polymer ?
#
loop_
_entity_poly.entity_id
_entity_poly.type
_entity_poly.pdbx_seq_one_letter_code
_entity_poly.pdbx_strand_id
1 'polypeptide(L)'
;MEKRGKNSVKEENKQSTTAAVESKQMTENLEFKSSEFGTCENCHTNIKGQAVHALGKTWHPEHFICAACKKPISGQVFNVHDGKPFCEQDYSNKFLNKCRSCGLPIKDVTIQALGANWHKEHFVCKSCSTPLAGQGFYERENNPFCQKCFESQFSPKCAACNQAIIDTAMMALGKNYHPGCFKCSKCNKPFANEVAAFQLIDNEPTCPTCAGKLAPACPKSPDKPAP
;
A
#
# COMPACT_ATOMS: atom_id res chain seq x y z
N MET A 1 9.73 -4.40 18.15
CA MET A 1 9.25 -3.00 18.13
C MET A 1 8.98 -2.64 16.67
N GLU A 2 7.78 -2.91 16.17
CA GLU A 2 7.40 -2.56 14.79
C GLU A 2 7.16 -1.06 14.71
N LYS A 3 7.82 -0.41 13.74
CA LYS A 3 7.84 1.03 13.58
C LYS A 3 6.41 1.54 13.31
N ARG A 4 5.84 2.28 14.27
CA ARG A 4 4.61 3.08 14.12
C ARG A 4 4.88 4.26 13.16
N GLY A 5 5.05 4.00 11.88
CA GLY A 5 5.14 5.03 10.84
C GLY A 5 3.92 4.97 9.93
N LYS A 6 3.21 6.09 9.77
CA LYS A 6 2.23 6.23 8.68
C LYS A 6 3.01 6.18 7.36
N ASN A 7 2.74 5.17 6.54
CA ASN A 7 3.33 5.06 5.22
C ASN A 7 2.50 5.86 4.21
N SER A 8 3.18 6.42 3.21
CA SER A 8 2.57 7.15 2.10
C SER A 8 2.78 6.38 0.79
N VAL A 9 1.78 6.46 -0.09
CA VAL A 9 1.79 5.82 -1.40
C VAL A 9 2.58 6.66 -2.40
N LYS A 10 3.40 6.01 -3.25
CA LYS A 10 3.95 6.64 -4.47
C LYS A 10 3.12 6.20 -5.67
N GLU A 11 2.61 7.18 -6.42
CA GLU A 11 1.92 6.95 -7.70
C GLU A 11 2.91 7.20 -8.84
N GLU A 12 3.10 6.20 -9.70
CA GLU A 12 3.89 6.35 -10.92
C GLU A 12 3.05 5.98 -12.13
N ASN A 13 3.10 6.84 -13.15
CA ASN A 13 2.45 6.60 -14.43
C ASN A 13 3.48 5.98 -15.40
N LYS A 14 3.39 4.67 -15.66
CA LYS A 14 4.17 4.06 -16.75
C LYS A 14 3.38 4.21 -18.04
N GLN A 15 3.53 5.36 -18.71
CA GLN A 15 3.10 5.50 -20.09
C GLN A 15 3.86 4.49 -20.95
N SER A 16 3.17 3.45 -21.41
CA SER A 16 3.66 2.62 -22.50
C SER A 16 3.68 3.47 -23.75
N THR A 17 4.83 3.53 -24.42
CA THR A 17 4.96 4.12 -25.75
C THR A 17 4.13 3.28 -26.72
N THR A 18 2.89 3.70 -26.97
CA THR A 18 2.08 3.16 -28.05
C THR A 18 2.71 3.61 -29.37
N ALA A 19 3.21 2.66 -30.17
CA ALA A 19 3.39 2.93 -31.58
C ALA A 19 2.00 2.90 -32.20
N ALA A 20 1.32 4.05 -32.19
CA ALA A 20 0.14 4.23 -33.02
C ALA A 20 0.57 3.97 -34.46
N VAL A 21 0.04 2.91 -35.08
CA VAL A 21 0.00 2.84 -36.54
C VAL A 21 -0.78 4.08 -36.93
N GLU A 22 -0.13 5.03 -37.62
CA GLU A 22 -0.77 6.27 -38.05
C GLU A 22 -2.14 5.96 -38.61
N SER A 23 -3.16 6.41 -37.89
CA SER A 23 -4.56 6.27 -38.24
C SER A 23 -4.83 7.14 -39.46
N LYS A 24 -4.44 6.67 -40.64
CA LYS A 24 -5.10 7.10 -41.86
C LYS A 24 -6.45 6.41 -41.89
N GLN A 25 -7.43 7.17 -41.39
CA GLN A 25 -8.85 6.90 -41.50
C GLN A 25 -9.18 6.28 -42.86
N MET A 26 -9.96 5.21 -42.82
CA MET A 26 -10.71 4.72 -43.95
C MET A 26 -11.66 5.84 -44.41
N THR A 27 -11.26 6.67 -45.36
CA THR A 27 -12.19 7.49 -46.14
C THR A 27 -12.64 6.66 -47.32
N GLU A 28 -13.93 6.31 -47.33
CA GLU A 28 -14.62 5.80 -48.52
C GLU A 28 -14.44 6.77 -49.70
N ASN A 29 -14.20 6.17 -50.88
CA ASN A 29 -14.15 6.74 -52.23
C ASN A 29 -13.03 7.72 -52.59
N LEU A 30 -12.12 7.26 -53.47
CA LEU A 30 -11.77 7.85 -54.78
C LEU A 30 -10.73 6.95 -55.48
N GLU A 31 -11.02 6.57 -56.73
CA GLU A 31 -10.17 5.74 -57.60
C GLU A 31 -8.84 6.44 -57.94
N PHE A 32 -7.67 5.77 -57.84
CA PHE A 32 -6.65 5.69 -58.92
C PHE A 32 -5.40 4.83 -58.57
N LYS A 33 -4.93 4.11 -59.61
CA LYS A 33 -3.67 3.37 -59.92
C LYS A 33 -2.39 3.81 -59.14
N SER A 34 -1.43 2.98 -58.72
CA SER A 34 -0.84 1.76 -59.31
C SER A 34 -0.22 0.81 -58.27
N SER A 35 -0.05 -0.44 -58.69
CA SER A 35 0.58 -1.62 -58.07
C SER A 35 1.90 -1.42 -57.31
N GLU A 36 2.10 -2.27 -56.27
CA GLU A 36 3.32 -2.54 -55.47
C GLU A 36 3.43 -1.80 -54.13
N PHE A 37 2.98 -2.46 -53.05
CA PHE A 37 3.14 -2.00 -51.65
C PHE A 37 4.59 -2.16 -51.13
N GLY A 38 5.52 -2.49 -52.03
CA GLY A 38 6.91 -2.82 -51.73
C GLY A 38 7.10 -4.30 -51.37
N THR A 39 8.33 -4.60 -50.95
CA THR A 39 8.76 -5.96 -50.59
C THR A 39 8.54 -6.23 -49.11
N CYS A 40 7.96 -7.38 -48.78
CA CYS A 40 7.77 -7.79 -47.40
C CYS A 40 9.09 -8.11 -46.71
N GLU A 41 9.31 -7.55 -45.53
CA GLU A 41 10.54 -7.81 -44.76
C GLU A 41 10.73 -9.28 -44.35
N ASN A 42 9.65 -10.01 -44.09
CA ASN A 42 9.76 -11.39 -43.59
C ASN A 42 10.03 -12.42 -44.70
N CYS A 43 9.39 -12.28 -45.86
CA CYS A 43 9.45 -13.28 -46.94
C CYS A 43 10.14 -12.75 -48.20
N HIS A 44 10.51 -11.47 -48.24
CA HIS A 44 11.18 -10.80 -49.35
C HIS A 44 10.45 -10.89 -50.70
N THR A 45 9.13 -11.10 -50.67
CA THR A 45 8.27 -11.09 -51.85
C THR A 45 7.44 -9.82 -51.92
N ASN A 46 7.00 -9.46 -53.12
CA ASN A 46 6.19 -8.28 -53.38
C ASN A 46 4.79 -8.42 -52.76
N ILE A 47 4.34 -7.40 -52.04
CA ILE A 47 3.05 -7.41 -51.36
C ILE A 47 1.93 -7.02 -52.33
N LYS A 48 0.96 -7.91 -52.47
CA LYS A 48 -0.26 -7.70 -53.27
C LYS A 48 -1.45 -7.49 -52.34
N GLY A 49 -2.21 -6.40 -52.52
CA GLY A 49 -3.41 -6.14 -51.72
C GLY A 49 -3.12 -5.32 -50.47
N GLN A 50 -3.39 -5.84 -49.27
CA GLN A 50 -3.19 -5.08 -48.04
C GLN A 50 -1.76 -5.24 -47.50
N ALA A 51 -1.20 -4.16 -46.97
CA ALA A 51 0.13 -4.13 -46.38
C ALA A 51 0.09 -3.54 -44.97
N VAL A 52 0.96 -4.06 -44.09
CA VAL A 52 1.19 -3.50 -42.76
C VAL A 52 2.50 -2.72 -42.80
N HIS A 53 2.43 -1.42 -42.50
CA HIS A 53 3.61 -0.57 -42.35
C HIS A 53 3.91 -0.39 -40.87
N ALA A 54 5.02 -0.97 -40.39
CA ALA A 54 5.38 -0.98 -38.98
C ALA A 54 6.90 -1.12 -38.81
N LEU A 55 7.45 -0.48 -37.76
CA LEU A 55 8.88 -0.51 -37.43
C LEU A 55 9.79 -0.05 -38.59
N GLY A 56 9.31 0.90 -39.41
CA GLY A 56 10.02 1.40 -40.58
C GLY A 56 10.09 0.43 -41.76
N LYS A 57 9.28 -0.64 -41.76
CA LYS A 57 9.29 -1.70 -42.77
C LYS A 57 7.88 -2.04 -43.23
N THR A 58 7.77 -2.76 -44.34
CA THR A 58 6.48 -3.24 -44.86
C THR A 58 6.36 -4.75 -44.75
N TRP A 59 5.19 -5.22 -44.35
CA TRP A 59 4.92 -6.62 -44.06
C TRP A 59 3.62 -7.05 -44.72
N HIS A 60 3.53 -8.32 -45.12
CA HIS A 60 2.21 -8.91 -45.30
C HIS A 60 1.48 -8.99 -43.95
N PRO A 61 0.14 -8.90 -43.93
CA PRO A 61 -0.65 -9.05 -42.70
C PRO A 61 -0.35 -10.34 -41.93
N GLU A 62 -0.19 -11.47 -42.61
CA GLU A 62 0.14 -12.75 -41.98
C GLU A 62 1.59 -12.84 -41.44
N HIS A 63 2.49 -12.00 -41.95
CA HIS A 63 3.91 -12.01 -41.61
C HIS A 63 4.27 -11.02 -40.49
N PHE A 64 3.38 -10.09 -40.17
CA PHE A 64 3.53 -9.23 -39.00
C PHE A 64 3.02 -9.93 -37.74
N ILE A 65 3.86 -10.81 -37.19
CA ILE A 65 3.50 -11.72 -36.09
C ILE A 65 4.06 -11.28 -34.73
N CYS A 66 3.35 -11.62 -33.65
CA CYS A 66 3.83 -11.42 -32.30
C CYS A 66 5.09 -12.23 -32.03
N ALA A 67 6.13 -11.59 -31.48
CA ALA A 67 7.37 -12.25 -31.14
C ALA A 67 7.22 -13.36 -30.09
N ALA A 68 6.18 -13.27 -29.24
CA ALA A 68 5.85 -14.26 -28.21
C ALA A 68 4.94 -15.39 -28.74
N CYS A 69 3.66 -15.13 -29.05
CA CYS A 69 2.73 -16.20 -29.46
C CYS A 69 2.79 -16.62 -30.93
N LYS A 70 3.59 -15.95 -31.77
CA LYS A 70 3.75 -16.21 -33.22
C LYS A 70 2.46 -16.08 -34.05
N LYS A 71 1.39 -15.52 -33.49
CA LYS A 71 0.17 -15.22 -34.22
C LYS A 71 0.28 -13.87 -34.94
N PRO A 72 -0.34 -13.72 -36.12
CA PRO A 72 -0.48 -12.42 -36.79
C PRO A 72 -1.09 -11.38 -35.85
N ILE A 73 -0.53 -10.18 -35.81
CA ILE A 73 -1.11 -9.06 -35.05
C ILE A 73 -2.14 -8.37 -35.93
N SER A 74 -3.35 -8.92 -35.89
CA SER A 74 -4.50 -8.42 -36.64
C SER A 74 -5.22 -7.36 -35.79
N GLY A 75 -4.93 -6.08 -36.02
CA GLY A 75 -5.54 -4.98 -35.28
C GLY A 75 -4.56 -3.83 -35.10
N GLN A 76 -5.06 -2.60 -35.21
CA GLN A 76 -4.25 -1.38 -35.39
C GLN A 76 -3.32 -1.02 -34.21
N VAL A 77 -3.31 -1.79 -33.10
CA VAL A 77 -2.51 -1.49 -31.92
C VAL A 77 -1.62 -2.68 -31.58
N PHE A 78 -0.31 -2.44 -31.56
CA PHE A 78 0.72 -3.38 -31.11
C PHE A 78 1.71 -2.67 -30.19
N ASN A 79 2.48 -3.44 -29.43
CA ASN A 79 3.52 -2.89 -28.56
C ASN A 79 4.90 -3.35 -29.03
N VAL A 80 5.93 -2.55 -28.78
CA VAL A 80 7.31 -2.83 -29.18
C VAL A 80 8.17 -2.99 -27.94
N HIS A 81 8.92 -4.09 -27.88
CA HIS A 81 9.93 -4.30 -26.85
C HIS A 81 11.20 -4.85 -27.53
N ASP A 82 12.35 -4.22 -27.28
CA ASP A 82 13.63 -4.54 -27.93
C ASP A 82 13.54 -4.66 -29.46
N GLY A 83 12.82 -3.73 -30.09
CA GLY A 83 12.63 -3.69 -31.55
C GLY A 83 11.74 -4.81 -32.12
N LYS A 84 11.09 -5.62 -31.28
CA LYS A 84 10.20 -6.71 -31.71
C LYS A 84 8.74 -6.39 -31.43
N PRO A 85 7.81 -6.74 -32.33
CA PRO A 85 6.39 -6.50 -32.14
C PRO A 85 5.77 -7.57 -31.22
N PHE A 86 4.89 -7.13 -30.31
CA PHE A 86 4.11 -7.99 -29.42
C PHE A 86 2.63 -7.62 -29.50
N CYS A 87 1.76 -8.64 -29.47
CA CYS A 87 0.33 -8.39 -29.27
C CYS A 87 0.09 -7.84 -27.86
N GLU A 88 -1.03 -7.14 -27.66
CA GLU A 88 -1.38 -6.53 -26.38
C GLU A 88 -1.35 -7.52 -25.20
N GLN A 89 -1.89 -8.73 -25.41
CA GLN A 89 -1.98 -9.75 -24.39
C GLN A 89 -0.60 -10.25 -23.95
N ASP A 90 0.28 -10.58 -24.90
CA ASP A 90 1.63 -11.05 -24.58
C ASP A 90 2.48 -9.94 -23.98
N TYR A 91 2.35 -8.71 -24.50
CA TYR A 91 3.07 -7.56 -23.96
C TYR A 91 2.67 -7.31 -22.50
N SER A 92 1.37 -7.27 -22.23
CA SER A 92 0.83 -7.07 -20.89
C SER A 92 1.32 -8.13 -19.92
N ASN A 93 1.25 -9.40 -20.33
CA ASN A 93 1.61 -10.52 -19.45
C ASN A 93 3.12 -10.64 -19.16
N LYS A 94 3.97 -10.19 -20.10
CA LYS A 94 5.42 -10.34 -20.01
C LYS A 94 6.12 -9.12 -19.42
N PHE A 95 5.66 -7.91 -19.74
CA PHE A 95 6.42 -6.69 -19.47
C PHE A 95 5.76 -5.75 -18.47
N LEU A 96 4.44 -5.86 -18.24
CA LEU A 96 3.77 -5.03 -17.24
C LEU A 96 3.90 -5.64 -15.85
N ASN A 97 3.96 -4.75 -14.86
CA ASN A 97 3.92 -5.12 -13.45
C ASN A 97 2.60 -5.80 -13.12
N LYS A 98 2.64 -6.82 -12.26
CA LYS A 98 1.45 -7.54 -11.81
C LYS A 98 0.98 -7.01 -10.47
N CYS A 99 -0.34 -6.87 -10.33
CA CYS A 99 -0.94 -6.48 -9.06
C CYS A 99 -0.76 -7.59 -8.02
N ARG A 100 -0.26 -7.25 -6.83
CA ARG A 100 -0.08 -8.19 -5.71
C ARG A 100 -1.38 -8.88 -5.30
N SER A 101 -2.52 -8.19 -5.41
CA SER A 101 -3.82 -8.71 -4.96
C SER A 101 -4.49 -9.65 -5.95
N CYS A 102 -4.51 -9.33 -7.25
CA CYS A 102 -5.22 -10.13 -8.27
C CYS A 102 -4.30 -10.92 -9.20
N GLY A 103 -2.98 -10.64 -9.20
CA GLY A 103 -2.01 -11.29 -10.08
C GLY A 103 -2.06 -10.82 -11.54
N LEU A 104 -3.02 -9.98 -11.91
CA LEU A 104 -3.17 -9.48 -13.28
C LEU A 104 -2.22 -8.32 -13.59
N PRO A 105 -1.78 -8.17 -14.86
CA PRO A 105 -1.01 -7.01 -15.32
C PRO A 105 -1.73 -5.68 -15.08
N ILE A 106 -0.99 -4.67 -14.65
CA ILE A 106 -1.49 -3.30 -14.46
C ILE A 106 -1.22 -2.48 -15.72
N LYS A 107 -2.29 -2.08 -16.42
CA LYS A 107 -2.21 -1.31 -17.68
C LYS A 107 -2.09 0.21 -17.46
N ASP A 108 -2.59 0.70 -16.33
CA ASP A 108 -2.72 2.13 -16.03
C ASP A 108 -1.79 2.56 -14.87
N VAL A 109 -2.19 3.62 -14.14
CA VAL A 109 -1.50 4.12 -12.96
C VAL A 109 -1.33 3.00 -11.93
N THR A 110 -0.09 2.81 -11.51
CA THR A 110 0.28 1.80 -10.51
C THR A 110 0.49 2.47 -9.16
N ILE A 111 -0.06 1.85 -8.12
CA ILE A 111 0.30 2.15 -6.74
C ILE A 111 1.52 1.30 -6.37
N GLN A 112 2.60 1.96 -5.96
CA GLN A 112 3.76 1.29 -5.38
C GLN A 112 3.73 1.41 -3.87
N ALA A 113 3.56 0.28 -3.20
CA ALA A 113 3.51 0.18 -1.74
C ALA A 113 3.87 -1.24 -1.31
N LEU A 114 4.41 -1.39 -0.10
CA LEU A 114 4.75 -2.69 0.49
C LEU A 114 5.72 -3.51 -0.41
N GLY A 115 6.65 -2.83 -1.08
CA GLY A 115 7.58 -3.47 -2.04
C GLY A 115 6.89 -4.10 -3.26
N ALA A 116 5.63 -3.76 -3.54
CA ALA A 116 4.84 -4.36 -4.61
C ALA A 116 4.02 -3.33 -5.39
N ASN A 117 3.45 -3.79 -6.51
CA ASN A 117 2.60 -2.99 -7.39
C ASN A 117 1.13 -3.37 -7.19
N TRP A 118 0.23 -2.40 -7.26
CA TRP A 118 -1.19 -2.57 -7.02
C TRP A 118 -2.02 -1.79 -8.03
N HIS A 119 -3.16 -2.35 -8.44
CA HIS A 119 -4.24 -1.54 -8.98
C HIS A 119 -4.75 -0.58 -7.90
N LYS A 120 -5.17 0.61 -8.31
CA LYS A 120 -5.78 1.61 -7.40
C LYS A 120 -6.92 1.01 -6.56
N GLU A 121 -7.76 0.19 -7.20
CA GLU A 121 -8.93 -0.46 -6.61
C GLU A 121 -8.57 -1.62 -5.67
N HIS A 122 -7.37 -2.20 -5.82
CA HIS A 122 -6.93 -3.33 -5.00
C HIS A 122 -6.03 -2.91 -3.83
N PHE A 123 -5.58 -1.66 -3.79
CA PHE A 123 -4.86 -1.13 -2.64
C PHE A 123 -5.84 -0.63 -1.57
N VAL A 124 -6.44 -1.60 -0.87
CA VAL A 124 -7.49 -1.41 0.13
C VAL A 124 -7.09 -1.98 1.48
N CYS A 125 -7.70 -1.48 2.55
CA CYS A 125 -7.50 -2.04 3.90
C CYS A 125 -7.87 -3.52 3.94
N LYS A 126 -6.96 -4.37 4.41
CA LYS A 126 -7.17 -5.82 4.51
C LYS A 126 -8.40 -6.21 5.35
N SER A 127 -8.77 -5.37 6.32
CA SER A 127 -9.85 -5.67 7.26
C SER A 127 -11.21 -5.09 6.86
N CYS A 128 -11.26 -3.95 6.18
CA CYS A 128 -12.53 -3.25 5.90
C CYS A 128 -12.71 -2.86 4.43
N SER A 129 -11.74 -3.20 3.57
CA SER A 129 -11.75 -2.92 2.13
C SER A 129 -11.84 -1.44 1.75
N THR A 130 -11.63 -0.52 2.68
CA THR A 130 -11.57 0.92 2.38
C THR A 130 -10.36 1.21 1.49
N PRO A 131 -10.50 1.97 0.38
CA PRO A 131 -9.39 2.39 -0.45
C PRO A 131 -8.34 3.19 0.32
N LEU A 132 -7.07 2.86 0.09
CA LEU A 132 -5.92 3.50 0.75
C LEU A 132 -5.08 4.34 -0.23
N ALA A 133 -5.44 4.35 -1.51
CA ALA A 133 -4.85 5.22 -2.51
C ALA A 133 -4.97 6.70 -2.08
N GLY A 134 -3.85 7.43 -2.10
CA GLY A 134 -3.80 8.84 -1.67
C GLY A 134 -4.00 9.07 -0.16
N GLN A 135 -4.07 8.02 0.66
CA GLN A 135 -4.20 8.13 2.11
C GLN A 135 -2.98 7.55 2.82
N GLY A 136 -2.75 7.98 4.07
CA GLY A 136 -1.78 7.32 4.94
C GLY A 136 -2.28 5.93 5.35
N PHE A 137 -1.42 4.93 5.31
CA PHE A 137 -1.74 3.57 5.71
C PHE A 137 -0.71 2.99 6.69
N TYR A 138 -1.06 1.87 7.31
CA TYR A 138 -0.20 1.10 8.19
C TYR A 138 0.07 -0.28 7.59
N GLU A 139 1.28 -0.78 7.77
CA GLU A 139 1.68 -2.11 7.34
C GLU A 139 1.69 -3.08 8.52
N ARG A 140 1.13 -4.28 8.32
CA ARG A 140 1.37 -5.42 9.19
C ARG A 140 1.37 -6.70 8.37
N GLU A 141 2.39 -7.53 8.55
CA GLU A 141 2.54 -8.80 7.83
C GLU A 141 2.39 -8.65 6.30
N ASN A 142 2.98 -7.58 5.72
CA ASN A 142 2.85 -7.22 4.30
C ASN A 142 1.40 -6.95 3.83
N ASN A 143 0.48 -6.65 4.75
CA ASN A 143 -0.89 -6.23 4.43
C ASN A 143 -1.11 -4.76 4.82
N PRO A 144 -1.81 -3.98 3.98
CA PRO A 144 -2.12 -2.60 4.29
C PRO A 144 -3.40 -2.49 5.14
N PHE A 145 -3.38 -1.62 6.14
CA PHE A 145 -4.49 -1.33 7.03
C PHE A 145 -4.77 0.17 7.10
N CYS A 146 -6.05 0.54 7.15
CA CYS A 146 -6.43 1.90 7.49
C CYS A 146 -6.14 2.17 8.98
N GLN A 147 -6.02 3.45 9.35
CA GLN A 147 -5.75 3.86 10.73
C GLN A 147 -6.74 3.23 11.73
N LYS A 148 -8.04 3.30 11.45
CA LYS A 148 -9.10 2.76 12.33
C LYS A 148 -8.96 1.25 12.58
N CYS A 149 -8.75 0.47 11.52
CA CYS A 149 -8.59 -0.98 11.64
C CYS A 149 -7.30 -1.34 12.36
N PHE A 150 -6.21 -0.63 12.05
CA PHE A 150 -4.93 -0.85 12.71
C PHE A 150 -5.02 -0.58 14.21
N GLU A 151 -5.61 0.56 14.60
CA GLU A 151 -5.79 0.93 16.00
C GLU A 151 -6.72 -0.03 16.75
N SER A 152 -7.83 -0.43 16.13
CA SER A 152 -8.81 -1.32 16.77
C SER A 152 -8.27 -2.73 17.01
N GLN A 153 -7.46 -3.26 16.08
CA GLN A 153 -7.00 -4.65 16.13
C GLN A 153 -5.63 -4.81 16.79
N PHE A 154 -4.77 -3.80 16.70
CA PHE A 154 -3.35 -3.97 17.00
C PHE A 154 -2.82 -3.05 18.10
N SER A 155 -3.56 -2.00 18.48
CA SER A 155 -3.15 -1.16 19.60
C SER A 155 -3.48 -1.83 20.93
N PRO A 156 -2.58 -1.74 21.93
CA PRO A 156 -2.88 -2.22 23.28
C PRO A 156 -4.08 -1.47 23.84
N LYS A 157 -4.96 -2.18 24.54
CA LYS A 157 -6.13 -1.59 25.20
C LYS A 157 -5.75 -1.15 26.61
N CYS A 158 -6.21 0.02 26.99
CA CYS A 158 -6.08 0.54 28.34
C CYS A 158 -6.90 -0.32 29.30
N ALA A 159 -6.26 -0.84 30.35
CA ALA A 159 -6.94 -1.70 31.32
C ALA A 159 -7.98 -0.96 32.18
N ALA A 160 -7.98 0.38 32.19
CA ALA A 160 -8.96 1.18 32.93
C ALA A 160 -10.21 1.56 32.12
N CYS A 161 -10.06 1.95 30.84
CA CYS A 161 -11.17 2.41 30.00
C CYS A 161 -11.50 1.49 28.81
N ASN A 162 -10.69 0.44 28.59
CA ASN A 162 -10.81 -0.52 27.48
C ASN A 162 -10.66 0.08 26.07
N GLN A 163 -10.25 1.35 25.95
CA GLN A 163 -9.98 1.99 24.66
C GLN A 163 -8.53 1.77 24.21
N ALA A 164 -8.30 1.80 22.90
CA ALA A 164 -6.98 1.66 22.30
C ALA A 164 -6.03 2.79 22.76
N ILE A 165 -4.76 2.46 23.00
CA ILE A 165 -3.70 3.42 23.32
C ILE A 165 -2.94 3.76 22.03
N ILE A 166 -3.28 4.90 21.43
CA ILE A 166 -2.70 5.37 20.16
C ILE A 166 -1.28 5.93 20.39
N ASP A 167 -1.10 6.70 21.46
CA ASP A 167 0.15 7.40 21.77
C ASP A 167 1.02 6.62 22.77
N THR A 168 1.48 7.30 23.82
CA THR A 168 2.32 6.75 24.89
C THR A 168 1.52 5.81 25.77
N ALA A 169 1.93 4.54 25.81
CA ALA A 169 1.43 3.58 26.78
C ALA A 169 2.25 3.67 28.07
N MET A 170 1.56 3.86 29.20
CA MET A 170 2.16 3.65 30.51
C MET A 170 1.92 2.21 30.93
N MET A 171 3.00 1.48 31.14
CA MET A 171 2.94 0.10 31.63
C MET A 171 3.03 0.11 33.16
N ALA A 172 2.04 -0.47 33.81
CA ALA A 172 2.00 -0.64 35.26
C ALA A 172 1.29 -1.95 35.60
N LEU A 173 1.76 -2.67 36.62
CA LEU A 173 1.13 -3.93 37.09
C LEU A 173 0.91 -4.96 35.97
N GLY A 174 1.85 -5.04 35.00
CA GLY A 174 1.77 -5.94 33.85
C GLY A 174 0.68 -5.57 32.83
N LYS A 175 0.05 -4.40 32.95
CA LYS A 175 -1.02 -3.92 32.06
C LYS A 175 -0.64 -2.56 31.46
N ASN A 176 -1.29 -2.21 30.35
CA ASN A 176 -1.12 -0.92 29.68
C ASN A 176 -2.25 0.03 30.05
N TYR A 177 -1.92 1.31 30.22
CA TYR A 177 -2.84 2.37 30.54
C TYR A 177 -2.53 3.61 29.70
N HIS A 178 -3.55 4.43 29.42
CA HIS A 178 -3.31 5.82 29.03
C HIS A 178 -2.66 6.57 30.20
N PRO A 179 -1.83 7.59 29.94
CA PRO A 179 -1.20 8.38 31.00
C PRO A 179 -2.22 8.98 32.00
N GLY A 180 -3.36 9.47 31.50
CA GLY A 180 -4.44 9.97 32.35
C GLY A 180 -5.28 8.90 33.06
N CYS A 181 -5.18 7.63 32.63
CA CYS A 181 -6.01 6.54 33.14
C CYS A 181 -5.37 5.78 34.32
N PHE A 182 -4.04 5.78 34.42
CA PHE A 182 -3.36 5.22 35.59
C PHE A 182 -3.31 6.28 36.69
N LYS A 183 -4.22 6.16 37.66
CA LYS A 183 -4.50 7.19 38.68
C LYS A 183 -4.64 6.60 40.08
N CYS A 184 -4.42 7.43 41.09
CA CYS A 184 -4.56 7.03 42.49
C CYS A 184 -6.01 6.63 42.81
N SER A 185 -6.23 5.45 43.39
CA SER A 185 -7.57 4.97 43.77
C SER A 185 -8.28 5.86 44.79
N LYS A 186 -7.54 6.67 45.57
CA LYS A 186 -8.13 7.52 46.61
C LYS A 186 -8.41 8.96 46.16
N CYS A 187 -7.57 9.54 45.30
CA CYS A 187 -7.73 10.95 44.88
C CYS A 187 -7.94 11.15 43.38
N ASN A 188 -7.95 10.08 42.58
CA ASN A 188 -8.14 10.08 41.13
C ASN A 188 -7.10 10.90 40.33
N LYS A 189 -6.02 11.37 40.95
CA LYS A 189 -4.95 12.08 40.25
C LYS A 189 -4.10 11.09 39.42
N PRO A 190 -3.82 11.38 38.15
CA PRO A 190 -2.99 10.54 37.29
C PRO A 190 -1.53 10.55 37.74
N PHE A 191 -0.84 9.42 37.56
CA PHE A 191 0.61 9.28 37.85
C PHE A 191 1.51 9.73 36.69
N ALA A 192 0.93 10.25 35.59
CA ALA A 192 1.64 10.65 34.38
C ALA A 192 2.56 11.88 34.53
N ASN A 193 2.40 12.66 35.60
CA ASN A 193 3.24 13.83 35.84
C ASN A 193 4.46 13.38 36.67
N GLU A 194 5.62 13.36 36.01
CA GLU A 194 7.00 13.22 36.53
C GLU A 194 7.18 12.37 37.80
N VAL A 195 7.68 11.15 37.61
CA VAL A 195 8.28 10.29 38.67
C VAL A 195 7.39 10.14 39.91
N ALA A 196 6.07 10.15 39.73
CA ALA A 196 5.15 9.88 40.83
C ALA A 196 5.25 8.39 41.21
N ALA A 197 6.09 8.07 42.18
CA ALA A 197 6.10 6.77 42.83
C ALA A 197 4.68 6.45 43.33
N PHE A 198 4.22 5.22 43.14
CA PHE A 198 2.95 4.75 43.66
C PHE A 198 3.20 3.57 44.60
N GLN A 199 2.30 3.39 45.58
CA GLN A 199 2.29 2.25 46.48
C GLN A 199 1.06 1.40 46.20
N LEU A 200 1.18 0.09 46.39
CA LEU A 200 0.04 -0.82 46.34
C LEU A 200 -0.50 -1.00 47.76
N ILE A 201 -1.69 -0.49 48.01
CA ILE A 201 -2.44 -0.70 49.25
C ILE A 201 -3.70 -1.45 48.84
N ASP A 202 -3.91 -2.64 49.40
CA ASP A 202 -5.02 -3.54 49.00
C ASP A 202 -5.04 -3.85 47.48
N ASN A 203 -3.87 -4.02 46.88
CA ASN A 203 -3.68 -4.17 45.42
C ASN A 203 -4.14 -2.97 44.57
N GLU A 204 -4.43 -1.83 45.20
CA GLU A 204 -4.81 -0.60 44.51
C GLU A 204 -3.66 0.41 44.44
N PRO A 205 -3.40 1.03 43.27
CA PRO A 205 -2.37 2.05 43.13
C PRO A 205 -2.76 3.31 43.91
N THR A 206 -1.96 3.66 44.91
CA THR A 206 -2.19 4.79 45.80
C THR A 206 -0.98 5.74 45.76
N CYS A 207 -1.24 7.04 45.66
CA CYS A 207 -0.16 8.03 45.67
C CYS A 207 0.43 8.20 47.08
N PRO A 208 1.69 8.67 47.23
CA PRO A 208 2.37 8.76 48.52
C PRO A 208 1.61 9.63 49.52
N THR A 209 0.98 10.71 49.05
CA THR A 209 0.16 11.59 49.89
C THR A 209 -1.08 10.91 50.44
N CYS A 210 -1.71 10.01 49.68
CA CYS A 210 -2.87 9.25 50.13
C CYS A 210 -2.46 8.09 51.05
N ALA A 211 -1.34 7.44 50.74
CA ALA A 211 -0.78 6.39 51.58
C ALA A 211 -0.37 6.92 52.96
N GLY A 212 0.28 8.08 53.04
CA GLY A 212 0.65 8.72 54.30
C GLY A 212 -0.55 9.11 55.19
N LYS A 213 -1.74 9.31 54.61
CA LYS A 213 -2.99 9.54 55.36
C LYS A 213 -3.62 8.24 55.89
N LEU A 214 -3.28 7.10 55.28
CA LEU A 214 -3.74 5.77 55.67
C LEU A 214 -2.79 5.11 56.67
N ALA A 215 -1.56 5.62 56.80
CA ALA A 215 -0.62 5.16 57.79
C ALA A 215 -1.21 5.39 59.20
N PRO A 216 -1.33 4.35 60.04
CA PRO A 216 -1.71 4.55 61.43
C PRO A 216 -0.71 5.50 62.08
N ALA A 217 -1.21 6.46 62.87
CA ALA A 217 -0.37 7.36 63.63
C ALA A 217 0.68 6.52 64.38
N CYS A 218 1.96 6.75 64.08
CA CYS A 218 3.04 6.12 64.83
C CYS A 218 2.81 6.49 66.30
N PRO A 219 2.72 5.53 67.24
CA PRO A 219 2.61 5.86 68.64
C PRO A 219 3.84 6.70 69.00
N LYS A 220 3.60 7.95 69.43
CA LYS A 220 4.66 8.85 69.87
C LYS A 220 5.52 8.08 70.89
N SER A 221 6.79 7.88 70.57
CA SER A 221 7.76 7.35 71.53
C SER A 221 7.73 8.22 72.79
N PRO A 222 7.75 7.64 74.00
CA PRO A 222 7.75 8.42 75.22
C PRO A 222 9.01 9.29 75.26
N ASP A 223 8.82 10.56 75.63
CA ASP A 223 9.88 11.54 75.83
C ASP A 223 11.03 10.95 76.64
N LYS A 224 12.22 10.95 76.04
CA LYS A 224 13.46 10.66 76.75
C LYS A 224 13.71 11.84 77.71
N PRO A 225 13.78 11.64 79.04
CA PRO A 225 14.12 12.73 79.94
C PRO A 225 15.54 13.22 79.62
N ALA A 226 15.68 14.54 79.47
CA ALA A 226 16.95 15.23 79.30
C ALA A 226 17.88 14.98 80.51
N PRO A 227 19.21 14.98 80.30
CA PRO A 227 20.19 14.70 81.34
C PRO A 227 20.21 15.74 82.46
#